data_AF-A0A150GXZ1-F1
#
_entry.id   AF-A0A150GXZ1-F1
#
_cell.length_a   1.000
_cell.length_b   1.000
_cell.length_c   1.000
_cell.angle_alpha   90.00
_cell.angle_beta   90.00
_cell.angle_gamma   90.00
#
_symmetry.space_group_name_H-M   'P 1'
#
loop_
_entity.id
_entity.type
_entity.pdbx_description
1 polymer ?
#
loop_
_entity_poly.entity_id
_entity_poly.type
_entity_poly.pdbx_seq_one_letter_code
_entity_poly.pdbx_strand_id
1 'polypeptide(L)'
;MGVAVGMFVAWGDVRGEWGACPAAAGYTLYAGKDIAHFDIASVSSVADAATKCNANPSCNSFNWNLALGLGYTKTVVYSAAQAASYADICFYAKGCSDIAGFTLYTDIDIPGSDIVKVTTTASAAAAQCLANSACKSVLWAPIFSPPYGFTKSIGYSANASKAYKVCMCKRLHMLIFV
;
A
#
# COMPACT_ATOMS: atom_id res chain seq x y z
N MET A 1 -19.68 44.52 -21.53
CA MET A 1 -18.56 44.83 -20.60
C MET A 1 -18.40 43.60 -19.71
N GLY A 2 -17.49 42.70 -20.05
CA GLY A 2 -17.23 41.46 -19.31
C GLY A 2 -15.83 41.52 -18.72
N VAL A 3 -15.72 41.26 -17.43
CA VAL A 3 -14.51 41.39 -16.61
C VAL A 3 -13.59 40.20 -16.87
N ALA A 4 -12.31 40.48 -17.16
CA ALA A 4 -11.26 39.47 -17.20
C ALA A 4 -10.84 39.11 -15.77
N VAL A 5 -10.98 37.85 -15.38
CA VAL A 5 -10.33 37.30 -14.19
C VAL A 5 -9.13 36.50 -14.66
N GLY A 6 -7.94 37.05 -14.43
CA GLY A 6 -6.67 36.44 -14.82
C GLY A 6 -6.39 35.18 -14.00
N MET A 7 -6.31 34.04 -14.69
CA MET A 7 -5.76 32.81 -14.15
C MET A 7 -4.26 32.80 -14.44
N PHE A 8 -3.45 33.00 -13.40
CA PHE A 8 -2.00 32.79 -13.46
C PHE A 8 -1.73 31.31 -13.73
N VAL A 9 -1.42 30.97 -14.99
CA VAL A 9 -0.84 29.67 -15.32
C VAL A 9 0.66 29.79 -15.12
N ALA A 10 1.17 29.21 -14.04
CA ALA A 10 2.60 29.02 -13.87
C ALA A 10 3.09 28.02 -14.95
N TRP A 11 4.05 28.48 -15.73
CA TRP A 11 4.71 27.80 -16.86
C TRP A 11 5.00 26.31 -16.58
N GLY A 12 4.22 25.43 -17.22
CA GLY A 12 4.43 23.99 -17.23
C GLY A 12 5.10 23.53 -18.53
N ASP A 13 6.22 22.81 -18.37
CA ASP A 13 6.96 22.09 -19.41
C ASP A 13 6.03 21.23 -20.30
N VAL A 14 6.05 21.47 -21.60
CA VAL A 14 5.26 20.81 -22.65
C VAL A 14 5.79 19.41 -22.97
N ARG A 15 5.71 18.49 -22.00
CA ARG A 15 5.74 17.04 -22.25
C ARG A 15 4.30 16.50 -22.13
N GLY A 16 3.70 16.29 -23.30
CA GLY A 16 2.27 16.06 -23.51
C GLY A 16 1.66 14.89 -22.74
N GLU A 17 0.41 15.10 -22.33
CA GLU A 17 -0.76 14.20 -22.29
C GLU A 17 -0.61 12.68 -22.04
N TRP A 18 0.47 12.19 -21.42
CA TRP A 18 0.46 10.87 -20.80
C TRP A 18 -0.33 10.99 -19.49
N GLY A 19 -1.43 10.22 -19.40
CA GLY A 19 -2.31 10.25 -18.23
C GLY A 19 -1.54 10.08 -16.92
N ALA A 20 -1.96 10.77 -15.86
CA ALA A 20 -1.36 10.62 -14.55
C ALA A 20 -1.38 9.14 -14.09
N CYS A 21 -0.33 8.70 -13.40
CA CYS A 21 -0.26 7.36 -12.82
C CYS A 21 -1.53 7.03 -12.02
N PRO A 22 -2.30 5.99 -12.41
CA PRO A 22 -3.52 5.63 -11.69
C PRO A 22 -3.23 5.23 -10.25
N ALA A 23 -4.04 5.68 -9.29
CA ALA A 23 -3.90 5.23 -7.92
C ALA A 23 -4.20 3.72 -7.79
N ALA A 24 -3.47 3.02 -6.93
CA ALA A 24 -3.71 1.63 -6.58
C ALA A 24 -3.85 1.48 -5.06
N ALA A 25 -5.04 1.10 -4.59
CA ALA A 25 -5.29 0.93 -3.16
C ALA A 25 -4.36 -0.12 -2.55
N GLY A 26 -3.72 0.21 -1.43
CA GLY A 26 -2.73 -0.66 -0.78
C GLY A 26 -1.31 -0.55 -1.34
N TYR A 27 -1.06 0.38 -2.26
CA TYR A 27 0.26 0.61 -2.84
C TYR A 27 0.68 2.07 -2.70
N THR A 28 1.96 2.28 -2.41
CA THR A 28 2.59 3.59 -2.54
C THR A 28 3.04 3.79 -3.97
N LEU A 29 2.54 4.84 -4.61
CA LEU A 29 2.89 5.22 -5.97
C LEU A 29 4.15 6.10 -5.99
N TYR A 30 5.10 5.73 -6.85
CA TYR A 30 6.29 6.50 -7.20
C TYR A 30 6.23 6.80 -8.71
N ALA A 31 5.69 7.97 -9.05
CA ALA A 31 5.59 8.42 -10.43
C ALA A 31 6.97 8.71 -11.03
N GLY A 32 7.15 8.33 -12.28
CA GLY A 32 8.40 8.55 -13.01
C GLY A 32 9.57 7.70 -12.52
N LYS A 33 9.29 6.64 -11.76
CA LYS A 33 10.30 5.74 -11.16
C LYS A 33 10.08 4.32 -11.64
N ASP A 34 11.18 3.59 -11.82
CA ASP A 34 11.16 2.15 -12.04
C ASP A 34 12.34 1.48 -11.36
N ILE A 35 12.16 0.20 -11.02
CA ILE A 35 13.24 -0.70 -10.66
C ILE A 35 13.24 -1.79 -11.72
N ALA A 36 14.24 -1.76 -12.60
CA ALA A 36 14.41 -2.75 -13.65
C ALA A 36 14.63 -4.16 -13.06
N HIS A 37 14.25 -5.19 -13.84
CA HIS A 37 14.31 -6.59 -13.44
C HIS A 37 13.34 -6.96 -12.31
N PHE A 38 13.56 -8.13 -11.68
CA PHE A 38 12.75 -8.71 -10.60
C PHE A 38 11.32 -9.07 -11.01
N ASP A 39 11.06 -9.18 -12.32
CA ASP A 39 9.74 -9.44 -12.87
C ASP A 39 9.26 -10.86 -12.55
N ILE A 40 7.98 -10.96 -12.19
CA ILE A 40 7.29 -12.22 -11.89
C ILE A 40 6.35 -12.57 -13.04
N ALA A 41 5.45 -11.65 -13.37
CA ALA A 41 4.43 -11.84 -14.39
C ALA A 41 4.03 -10.51 -15.01
N SER A 42 3.70 -10.54 -16.30
CA SER A 42 3.15 -9.38 -17.01
C SER A 42 1.72 -9.06 -16.56
N VAL A 43 1.37 -7.79 -16.66
CA VAL A 43 0.07 -7.24 -16.28
C VAL A 43 -0.47 -6.37 -17.40
N SER A 44 -1.80 -6.33 -17.53
CA SER A 44 -2.50 -5.56 -18.58
C SER A 44 -3.19 -4.30 -18.07
N SER A 45 -3.15 -4.05 -16.76
CA SER A 45 -3.62 -2.80 -16.14
C SER A 45 -3.06 -2.68 -14.72
N VAL A 46 -3.15 -1.50 -14.12
CA VAL A 46 -2.83 -1.28 -12.70
C VAL A 46 -3.71 -2.13 -11.78
N ALA A 47 -4.99 -2.32 -12.12
CA ALA A 47 -5.91 -3.15 -11.33
C ALA A 47 -5.57 -4.65 -11.41
N ASP A 48 -5.22 -5.14 -12.61
CA ASP A 48 -4.71 -6.51 -12.82
C ASP A 48 -3.41 -6.72 -12.03
N ALA A 49 -2.51 -5.73 -12.06
CA ALA A 49 -1.25 -5.76 -11.32
C ALA A 49 -1.45 -5.87 -9.81
N ALA A 50 -2.32 -5.03 -9.22
CA ALA A 50 -2.65 -5.09 -7.81
C ALA A 50 -3.28 -6.45 -7.44
N THR A 51 -4.18 -6.97 -8.28
CA THR A 51 -4.82 -8.27 -8.05
C THR A 51 -3.81 -9.41 -8.03
N LYS A 52 -2.97 -9.51 -9.07
CA LYS A 52 -1.91 -10.54 -9.17
C LYS A 52 -0.87 -10.40 -8.06
N CYS A 53 -0.46 -9.18 -7.74
CA CYS A 53 0.54 -8.94 -6.70
C CYS A 53 0.01 -9.23 -5.29
N ASN A 54 -1.29 -9.00 -5.03
CA ASN A 54 -1.92 -9.38 -3.76
C ASN A 54 -2.08 -10.89 -3.61
N ALA A 55 -2.34 -11.60 -4.72
CA ALA A 55 -2.48 -13.05 -4.73
C ALA A 55 -1.12 -13.79 -4.64
N ASN A 56 -0.01 -13.13 -4.94
CA ASN A 56 1.33 -13.72 -4.92
C ASN A 56 2.14 -13.28 -3.68
N PRO A 57 2.43 -14.18 -2.73
CA PRO A 57 3.22 -13.88 -1.53
C PRO A 57 4.66 -13.40 -1.79
N SER A 58 5.20 -13.67 -2.98
CA SER A 58 6.54 -13.21 -3.39
C SER A 58 6.50 -11.83 -4.06
N CYS A 59 5.32 -11.29 -4.35
CA CYS A 59 5.19 -9.98 -4.98
C CYS A 59 5.20 -8.85 -3.93
N ASN A 60 6.14 -7.93 -4.13
CA ASN A 60 6.39 -6.78 -3.26
C ASN A 60 6.15 -5.44 -3.97
N SER A 61 6.03 -5.45 -5.29
CA SER A 61 5.75 -4.25 -6.08
C SER A 61 5.25 -4.61 -7.47
N PHE A 62 4.86 -3.61 -8.26
CA PHE A 62 4.71 -3.73 -9.70
C PHE A 62 5.04 -2.40 -10.38
N ASN A 63 5.30 -2.43 -11.68
CA ASN A 63 5.40 -1.22 -12.49
C ASN A 63 4.28 -1.18 -13.55
N TRP A 64 4.04 0.00 -14.10
CA TRP A 64 3.09 0.23 -15.18
C TRP A 64 3.63 1.29 -16.13
N ASN A 65 3.86 0.92 -17.39
CA ASN A 65 4.26 1.82 -18.44
C ASN A 65 3.00 2.40 -19.12
N LEU A 66 2.83 3.72 -18.99
CA LEU A 66 1.67 4.45 -19.49
C LEU A 66 1.62 4.46 -21.02
N ALA A 67 2.77 4.59 -21.67
CA ALA A 67 2.86 4.68 -23.12
C ALA A 67 2.64 3.34 -23.81
N LEU A 68 3.11 2.25 -23.19
CA LEU A 68 3.02 0.90 -23.75
C LEU A 68 1.79 0.12 -23.30
N GLY A 69 1.07 0.59 -22.27
CA GLY A 69 -0.08 -0.12 -21.72
C GLY A 69 0.28 -1.52 -21.18
N LEU A 70 1.47 -1.66 -20.59
CA LEU A 70 1.98 -2.91 -20.05
C LEU A 70 2.75 -2.67 -18.76
N GLY A 71 2.89 -3.72 -17.96
CA GLY A 71 3.72 -3.68 -16.77
C GLY A 71 4.08 -5.07 -16.28
N TYR A 72 4.76 -5.12 -15.13
CA TYR A 72 5.17 -6.35 -14.48
C TYR A 72 4.99 -6.27 -12.98
N THR A 73 4.49 -7.36 -12.39
CA THR A 73 4.61 -7.61 -10.95
C THR A 73 6.05 -7.99 -10.62
N LYS A 74 6.54 -7.61 -9.44
CA LYS A 74 7.96 -7.71 -9.07
C LYS A 74 8.18 -8.20 -7.64
N THR A 75 9.29 -8.91 -7.43
CA THR A 75 9.71 -9.41 -6.10
C THR A 75 10.39 -8.35 -5.24
N VAL A 76 10.72 -7.19 -5.80
CA VAL A 76 11.52 -6.15 -5.13
C VAL A 76 10.65 -5.19 -4.32
N VAL A 77 11.15 -4.74 -3.18
CA VAL A 77 10.56 -3.61 -2.43
C VAL A 77 11.16 -2.32 -2.96
N TYR A 78 10.42 -1.21 -2.92
CA TYR A 78 10.97 0.07 -3.34
C TYR A 78 12.25 0.45 -2.58
N SER A 79 13.24 0.94 -3.33
CA SER A 79 14.48 1.50 -2.81
C SER A 79 14.88 2.69 -3.69
N ALA A 80 15.03 3.87 -3.09
CA ALA A 80 15.46 5.06 -3.81
C ALA A 80 16.86 4.90 -4.43
N ALA A 81 17.72 4.05 -3.84
CA ALA A 81 19.05 3.77 -4.37
C ALA A 81 19.04 2.87 -5.63
N GLN A 82 17.98 2.07 -5.82
CA GLN A 82 17.82 1.19 -6.98
C GLN A 82 16.90 1.79 -8.04
N ALA A 83 16.05 2.74 -7.67
CA ALA A 83 15.07 3.34 -8.56
C ALA A 83 15.73 4.29 -9.57
N ALA A 84 15.51 4.02 -10.86
CA ALA A 84 15.89 4.92 -11.94
C ALA A 84 14.69 5.79 -12.36
N SER A 85 14.97 6.92 -13.02
CA SER A 85 13.94 7.85 -13.49
C SER A 85 13.56 7.56 -14.94
N TYR A 86 12.27 7.46 -15.21
CA TYR A 86 11.71 7.17 -16.53
C TYR A 86 10.39 7.92 -16.67
N ALA A 87 10.20 8.73 -17.72
CA ALA A 87 9.08 9.67 -17.78
C ALA A 87 7.69 8.99 -17.81
N ASP A 88 7.56 7.84 -18.47
CA ASP A 88 6.26 7.24 -18.79
C ASP A 88 5.94 5.99 -17.96
N ILE A 89 6.50 5.89 -16.76
CA ILE A 89 6.33 4.71 -15.90
C ILE A 89 5.96 5.08 -14.46
N CYS A 90 5.18 4.19 -13.87
CA CYS A 90 4.70 4.30 -12.51
C CYS A 90 5.15 3.06 -11.74
N PHE A 91 5.86 3.23 -10.63
CA PHE A 91 6.20 2.13 -9.74
C PHE A 91 5.29 2.12 -8.52
N TYR A 92 4.78 0.95 -8.16
CA TYR A 92 3.84 0.75 -7.08
C TYR A 92 4.46 -0.21 -6.07
N ALA A 93 4.87 0.31 -4.92
CA ALA A 93 5.38 -0.51 -3.84
C ALA A 93 4.21 -0.99 -2.98
N LYS A 94 4.18 -2.29 -2.69
CA LYS A 94 3.17 -2.86 -1.80
C LYS A 94 3.31 -2.21 -0.43
N GLY A 95 2.21 -1.64 0.04
CA GLY A 95 2.16 -0.91 1.30
C GLY A 95 1.05 -1.43 2.19
N CYS A 96 0.71 -0.63 3.17
CA CYS A 96 -0.45 -0.87 4.00
C CYS A 96 -1.73 -0.57 3.22
N SER A 97 -2.71 -1.46 3.32
CA SER A 97 -4.05 -1.23 2.78
C SER A 97 -4.99 -0.83 3.91
N ASP A 98 -5.94 0.05 3.60
CA ASP A 98 -7.07 0.29 4.50
C ASP A 98 -7.86 -0.99 4.73
N ILE A 99 -8.26 -1.20 5.98
CA ILE A 99 -9.06 -2.34 6.40
C ILE A 99 -10.36 -1.80 7.00
N ALA A 100 -11.50 -2.22 6.43
CA ALA A 100 -12.80 -1.83 6.94
C ALA A 100 -12.95 -2.17 8.44
N GLY A 101 -13.43 -1.21 9.24
CA GLY A 101 -13.55 -1.34 10.69
C GLY A 101 -12.28 -1.04 11.48
N PHE A 102 -11.20 -0.58 10.83
CA PHE A 102 -9.95 -0.21 11.48
C PHE A 102 -9.43 1.16 11.00
N THR A 103 -8.71 1.84 11.89
CA THR A 103 -7.85 3.00 11.53
C THR A 103 -6.45 2.50 11.24
N LEU A 104 -5.92 2.80 10.06
CA LEU A 104 -4.57 2.45 9.64
C LEU A 104 -3.53 3.44 10.20
N TYR A 105 -2.45 2.90 10.74
CA TYR A 105 -1.22 3.58 11.11
C TYR A 105 -0.06 2.89 10.40
N THR A 106 0.59 3.60 9.48
CA THR A 106 1.74 3.10 8.75
C THR A 106 3.01 3.22 9.59
N ASP A 107 3.90 2.25 9.44
CA ASP A 107 5.22 2.21 10.08
C ASP A 107 5.19 2.27 11.62
N ILE A 108 4.16 1.64 12.21
CA ILE A 108 3.97 1.53 13.66
C ILE A 108 3.86 0.06 14.05
N ASP A 109 4.62 -0.33 15.08
CA ASP A 109 4.41 -1.59 15.83
C ASP A 109 4.18 -1.24 17.31
N ILE A 110 3.44 -2.12 17.98
CA ILE A 110 3.28 -2.07 19.43
C ILE A 110 3.82 -3.40 19.94
N PRO A 111 5.03 -3.43 20.52
CA PRO A 111 5.69 -4.68 20.86
C PRO A 111 4.89 -5.50 21.87
N GLY A 112 4.85 -6.82 21.67
CA GLY A 112 4.13 -7.76 22.53
C GLY A 112 2.61 -7.74 22.35
N SER A 113 1.91 -8.34 23.32
CA SER A 113 0.43 -8.47 23.33
C SER A 113 -0.15 -9.19 22.12
N ASP A 114 0.64 -10.05 21.47
CA ASP A 114 0.22 -10.88 20.35
C ASP A 114 -0.74 -11.97 20.85
N ILE A 115 -1.87 -12.12 20.18
CA ILE A 115 -2.86 -13.17 20.44
C ILE A 115 -2.60 -14.34 19.48
N VAL A 116 -2.61 -14.05 18.17
CA VAL A 116 -2.43 -15.06 17.11
C VAL A 116 -1.60 -14.47 15.98
N LYS A 117 -0.63 -15.25 15.47
CA LYS A 117 0.08 -14.99 14.22
C LYS A 117 -0.78 -15.40 13.02
N VAL A 118 -0.89 -14.52 12.03
CA VAL A 118 -1.66 -14.74 10.80
C VAL A 118 -0.72 -14.66 9.60
N THR A 119 -0.73 -15.66 8.73
CA THR A 119 0.22 -15.78 7.59
C THR A 119 -0.47 -15.76 6.22
N THR A 120 -1.76 -15.43 6.18
CA THR A 120 -2.57 -15.44 4.96
C THR A 120 -2.72 -14.04 4.38
N THR A 121 -3.60 -13.21 4.93
CA THR A 121 -3.86 -11.84 4.44
C THR A 121 -4.16 -10.87 5.59
N ALA A 122 -3.99 -9.57 5.32
CA ALA A 122 -4.39 -8.50 6.25
C ALA A 122 -5.89 -8.57 6.58
N SER A 123 -6.72 -8.87 5.58
CA SER A 123 -8.17 -9.03 5.75
C SER A 123 -8.53 -10.24 6.61
N ALA A 124 -7.80 -11.35 6.50
CA ALA A 124 -7.99 -12.51 7.38
C ALA A 124 -7.61 -12.18 8.83
N ALA A 125 -6.50 -11.45 9.04
CA ALA A 125 -6.10 -11.00 10.37
C ALA A 125 -7.15 -10.05 10.98
N ALA A 126 -7.70 -9.15 10.17
CA ALA A 126 -8.79 -8.26 10.57
C ALA A 126 -10.06 -9.02 10.93
N ALA A 127 -10.49 -9.99 10.12
CA ALA A 127 -11.66 -10.81 10.39
C ALA A 127 -11.51 -11.59 11.70
N GLN A 128 -10.34 -12.19 11.94
CA GLN A 128 -10.04 -12.86 13.20
C GLN A 128 -10.09 -11.89 14.39
N CYS A 129 -9.56 -10.67 14.21
CA CYS A 129 -9.61 -9.65 15.25
C CYS A 129 -11.04 -9.19 15.56
N LEU A 130 -11.88 -9.00 14.54
CA LEU A 130 -13.28 -8.60 14.72
C LEU A 130 -14.09 -9.66 15.46
N ALA A 131 -13.82 -10.94 15.19
CA ALA A 131 -14.46 -12.08 15.86
C ALA A 131 -13.98 -12.32 17.30
N ASN A 132 -12.84 -11.76 17.70
CA ASN A 132 -12.27 -11.94 19.03
C ASN A 132 -12.44 -10.67 19.89
N SER A 133 -13.21 -10.77 20.98
CA SER A 133 -13.46 -9.64 21.89
C SER A 133 -12.19 -9.13 22.61
N ALA A 134 -11.20 -10.00 22.78
CA ALA A 134 -9.89 -9.65 23.32
C ALA A 134 -9.03 -8.87 22.31
N CYS A 135 -9.31 -8.96 21.00
CA CYS A 135 -8.51 -8.27 19.98
C CYS A 135 -8.92 -6.81 19.82
N LYS A 136 -7.91 -5.93 19.87
CA LYS A 136 -8.04 -4.48 19.79
C LYS A 136 -7.27 -3.86 18.62
N SER A 137 -6.30 -4.58 18.05
CA SER A 137 -5.62 -4.15 16.83
C SER A 137 -5.02 -5.32 16.04
N VAL A 138 -4.58 -5.02 14.82
CA VAL A 138 -3.86 -5.93 13.94
C VAL A 138 -2.54 -5.28 13.55
N LEU A 139 -1.44 -6.02 13.65
CA LEU A 139 -0.20 -5.70 12.95
C LEU A 139 -0.13 -6.52 11.67
N TRP A 140 0.21 -5.90 10.55
CA TRP A 140 0.38 -6.56 9.27
C TRP A 140 1.69 -6.12 8.61
N ALA A 141 2.46 -7.06 8.10
CA ALA A 141 3.76 -6.82 7.51
C ALA A 141 3.77 -7.32 6.05
N PRO A 142 3.29 -6.49 5.10
CA PRO A 142 2.92 -6.93 3.74
C PRO A 142 4.10 -7.24 2.82
N ILE A 143 5.31 -6.85 3.22
CA ILE A 143 6.54 -6.90 2.41
C ILE A 143 7.50 -8.04 2.81
N PHE A 144 7.18 -8.80 3.86
CA PHE A 144 7.91 -10.04 4.15
C PHE A 144 7.43 -11.14 3.21
N SER A 145 8.28 -12.12 2.94
CA SER A 145 7.92 -13.29 2.15
C SER A 145 8.11 -14.56 3.00
N PRO A 146 7.04 -15.27 3.37
CA PRO A 146 5.63 -14.90 3.18
C PRO A 146 5.20 -13.72 4.06
N PRO A 147 4.20 -12.92 3.65
CA PRO A 147 3.68 -11.84 4.49
C PRO A 147 3.01 -12.42 5.73
N TYR A 148 3.11 -11.71 6.83
CA TYR A 148 2.50 -12.14 8.08
C TYR A 148 2.02 -10.95 8.90
N GLY A 149 1.24 -11.25 9.92
CA GLY A 149 0.78 -10.28 10.89
C GLY A 149 0.44 -10.93 12.22
N PHE A 150 -0.01 -10.12 13.15
CA PHE A 150 -0.47 -10.53 14.46
C PHE A 150 -1.78 -9.82 14.80
N THR A 151 -2.73 -10.57 15.37
CA THR A 151 -3.83 -9.95 16.13
C THR A 151 -3.29 -9.60 17.51
N LYS A 152 -3.64 -8.42 18.03
CA LYS A 152 -3.11 -7.92 19.31
C LYS A 152 -4.22 -7.56 20.29
N SER A 153 -3.97 -7.82 21.57
CA SER A 153 -4.92 -7.54 22.66
C SER A 153 -4.97 -6.07 23.08
N ILE A 154 -4.11 -5.24 22.49
CA ILE A 154 -4.00 -3.80 22.76
C ILE A 154 -4.26 -2.99 21.49
N GLY A 155 -4.80 -1.79 21.66
CA GLY A 155 -4.95 -0.81 20.58
C GLY A 155 -3.73 0.12 20.48
N TYR A 156 -3.84 1.17 19.66
CA TYR A 156 -2.83 2.23 19.60
C TYR A 156 -2.62 2.83 21.00
N SER A 157 -1.36 2.90 21.44
CA SER A 157 -0.97 3.39 22.77
C SER A 157 0.33 4.19 22.71
N ALA A 158 0.68 4.88 23.81
CA ALA A 158 1.93 5.64 23.92
C ALA A 158 3.21 4.76 23.82
N ASN A 159 3.08 3.44 23.94
CA ASN A 159 4.16 2.47 23.75
C ASN A 159 4.36 2.08 22.28
N ALA A 160 3.61 2.69 21.35
CA ALA A 160 3.82 2.50 19.91
C ALA A 160 5.21 2.99 19.52
N SER A 161 5.99 2.10 18.90
CA SER A 161 7.30 2.42 18.34
C SER A 161 7.20 2.55 16.82
N LYS A 162 8.06 3.40 16.26
CA LYS A 162 8.26 3.39 14.80
C LYS A 162 8.83 2.03 14.42
N ALA A 163 8.14 1.33 13.55
CA ALA A 163 8.58 0.07 12.99
C ALA A 163 8.49 0.17 11.47
N TYR A 164 9.63 0.07 10.81
CA TYR A 164 9.67 0.25 9.37
C TYR A 164 8.97 -0.92 8.67
N LYS A 165 8.11 -0.61 7.70
CA LYS A 165 7.46 -1.58 6.79
C LYS A 165 6.41 -2.49 7.44
N VAL A 166 5.76 -2.01 8.49
CA VAL A 166 4.60 -2.68 9.11
C VAL A 166 3.40 -1.73 9.16
N CYS A 167 2.22 -2.32 9.29
CA CYS A 167 0.93 -1.66 9.27
C CYS A 167 0.19 -2.02 10.55
N MET A 168 -0.09 -1.04 11.38
CA MET A 168 -0.94 -1.22 12.55
C MET A 168 -2.35 -0.74 12.22
N CYS A 169 -3.33 -1.61 12.36
CA CYS A 169 -4.75 -1.31 12.20
C CYS A 169 -5.41 -1.34 13.58
N LYS A 170 -5.82 -0.17 14.10
CA LYS A 170 -6.57 -0.05 15.37
C LYS A 170 -8.05 -0.30 15.10
N ARG A 171 -8.68 -1.20 15.84
CA ARG A 171 -10.12 -1.45 15.71
C ARG A 171 -10.91 -0.19 16.05
N LEU A 172 -11.84 0.19 15.18
CA LEU A 172 -12.84 1.21 15.51
C LEU A 172 -13.77 0.61 16.56
N HIS A 173 -13.97 1.29 17.69
CA HIS A 173 -15.01 0.87 18.62
C HIS A 173 -16.34 0.92 17.88
N MET A 174 -17.09 -0.18 17.92
CA MET A 174 -18.48 -0.20 17.51
C MET A 174 -19.18 0.82 18.41
N LEU A 175 -19.52 1.98 17.87
CA LEU A 175 -20.50 2.87 18.48
C LEU A 175 -21.75 2.00 18.63
N ILE A 176 -22.03 1.60 19.86
CA ILE A 176 -23.31 1.03 20.22
C ILE A 176 -24.29 2.17 19.95
N PHE A 177 -25.08 2.05 18.89
CA PHE A 177 -26.33 2.79 18.80
C PHE A 177 -27.21 2.22 19.91
N VAL A 178 -27.20 2.90 21.06
CA VAL A 178 -28.21 2.74 22.11
C VAL A 178 -29.39 3.63 21.79
#